data_AF-A0A1V2H5K7-F1
#
_entry.id   AF-A0A1V2H5K7-F1
#
_cell.length_a   1.000
_cell.length_b   1.000
_cell.length_c   1.000
_cell.angle_alpha   90.00
_cell.angle_beta   90.00
_cell.angle_gamma   90.00
#
_symmetry.space_group_name_H-M   'P 1'
#
loop_
_entity.id
_entity.type
_entity.pdbx_description
1 polymer ?
#
loop_
_entity_poly.entity_id
_entity_poly.type
_entity_poly.pdbx_seq_one_letter_code
_entity_poly.pdbx_strand_id
1 'polypeptide(L)'
;MTDSAKRATAKTIGGRQYAALPLRRQGSELQVMLLTSRRTRRWVLPKGWAEPGLCPHELAAKEAYEEAGLQGRMEPLAVGEYHYDKELRDGRFVPCTVGVFPLWVERQLDDWPERAERETGWFSLAAAAKLVIEPELSVLLRDYRV
;
A
#
# COMPACT_ATOMS: atom_id res chain seq x y z
N MET A 1 8.09 -20.51 -48.72
CA MET A 1 6.92 -20.72 -47.84
C MET A 1 7.36 -20.42 -46.42
N THR A 2 7.18 -19.16 -46.03
CA THR A 2 7.38 -18.68 -44.67
C THR A 2 6.16 -19.05 -43.84
N ASP A 3 6.34 -19.71 -42.70
CA ASP A 3 5.35 -19.58 -41.64
C ASP A 3 6.07 -19.40 -40.30
N SER A 4 6.02 -18.16 -39.82
CA SER A 4 6.33 -17.77 -38.45
C SER A 4 5.01 -17.54 -37.75
N ALA A 5 4.62 -18.47 -36.88
CA ALA A 5 3.46 -18.30 -36.01
C ALA A 5 3.91 -18.11 -34.55
N LYS A 6 4.08 -16.83 -34.23
CA LYS A 6 3.95 -16.14 -32.95
C LYS A 6 3.52 -16.99 -31.74
N ARG A 7 4.40 -17.07 -30.74
CA ARG A 7 4.04 -17.34 -29.34
C ARG A 7 3.15 -16.20 -28.83
N ALA A 8 1.88 -16.49 -28.56
CA ALA A 8 1.03 -15.61 -27.78
C ALA A 8 1.54 -15.61 -26.33
N THR A 9 2.09 -14.50 -25.86
CA THR A 9 2.33 -14.29 -24.44
C THR A 9 0.98 -14.04 -23.77
N ALA A 10 0.54 -14.97 -22.93
CA ALA A 10 -0.64 -14.76 -22.08
C ALA A 10 -0.38 -13.52 -21.22
N LYS A 11 -1.14 -12.44 -21.47
CA LYS A 11 -1.11 -11.24 -20.65
C LYS A 11 -1.75 -11.61 -19.32
N THR A 12 -0.95 -11.83 -18.27
CA THR A 12 -1.47 -11.98 -16.91
C THR A 12 -2.28 -10.73 -16.60
N ILE A 13 -3.60 -10.86 -16.45
CA ILE A 13 -4.48 -9.78 -15.99
C ILE A 13 -4.22 -9.61 -14.50
N GLY A 14 -3.05 -9.06 -14.16
CA GLY A 14 -2.69 -8.67 -12.81
C GLY A 14 -3.39 -7.35 -12.46
N GLY A 15 -3.82 -7.22 -11.23
CA GLY A 15 -4.48 -6.00 -10.76
C GLY A 15 -3.45 -4.97 -10.26
N ARG A 16 -3.73 -3.69 -10.47
CA ARG A 16 -2.88 -2.59 -9.96
C ARG A 16 -3.51 -1.98 -8.73
N GLN A 17 -2.71 -1.83 -7.68
CA GLN A 17 -3.06 -1.11 -6.47
C GLN A 17 -2.05 -0.01 -6.18
N TYR A 18 -2.46 0.97 -5.38
CA TYR A 18 -1.58 2.03 -4.90
C TYR A 18 -1.76 2.22 -3.41
N ALA A 19 -0.64 2.32 -2.71
CA ALA A 19 -0.57 2.41 -1.27
C ALA A 19 0.11 3.71 -0.85
N ALA A 20 -0.37 4.31 0.23
CA ALA A 20 0.39 5.33 0.93
C ALA A 20 1.40 4.66 1.88
N LEU A 21 2.57 5.27 2.02
CA LEU A 21 3.55 5.01 3.06
C LEU A 21 3.44 6.17 4.06
N PRO A 22 2.61 6.06 5.11
CA PRO A 22 2.35 7.19 5.99
C PRO A 22 3.47 7.34 7.00
N LEU A 23 4.15 8.48 6.95
CA LEU A 23 5.38 8.76 7.67
C LEU A 23 5.18 9.95 8.61
N ARG A 24 5.71 9.84 9.83
CA ARG A 24 5.85 10.97 10.75
C ARG A 24 7.20 10.94 11.44
N ARG A 25 7.67 12.10 11.88
CA ARG A 25 8.82 12.19 12.78
C ARG A 25 8.33 12.24 14.23
N GLN A 26 8.86 11.36 15.08
CA GLN A 26 8.73 11.45 16.52
C GLN A 26 10.13 11.71 17.10
N GLY A 27 10.45 12.98 17.36
CA GLY A 27 11.82 13.38 17.66
C GLY A 27 12.76 13.10 16.49
N SER A 28 13.84 12.35 16.74
CA SER A 28 14.77 11.92 15.70
C SER A 28 14.33 10.65 14.96
N GLU A 29 13.32 9.93 15.46
CA GLU A 29 12.86 8.67 14.87
C GLU A 29 11.83 8.91 13.75
N LEU A 30 12.01 8.20 12.64
CA LEU A 30 11.01 8.10 11.59
C LEU A 30 10.09 6.91 11.86
N GLN A 31 8.79 7.18 11.93
CA GLN A 31 7.76 6.18 12.16
C GLN A 31 6.84 6.06 10.96
N VAL A 32 6.30 4.86 10.77
CA VAL A 32 5.31 4.52 9.77
C VAL A 32 4.02 4.06 10.45
N MET A 33 2.87 4.44 9.90
CA MET A 33 1.60 3.86 10.31
C MET A 33 1.32 2.58 9.51
N LEU A 34 1.00 1.50 10.22
CA LEU A 34 0.35 0.32 9.65
C LEU A 34 -1.08 0.23 10.17
N LEU A 35 -1.91 -0.50 9.45
CA LEU A 35 -3.26 -0.84 9.83
C LEU A 35 -3.55 -2.30 9.52
N THR A 36 -4.52 -2.90 10.22
CA THR A 36 -4.87 -4.30 9.98
C THR A 36 -5.78 -4.45 8.76
N SER A 37 -5.51 -5.46 7.95
CA SER A 37 -6.41 -5.90 6.88
C SER A 37 -7.73 -6.43 7.47
N ARG A 38 -8.85 -6.08 6.84
CA ARG A 38 -10.19 -6.42 7.36
C ARG A 38 -10.41 -7.92 7.64
N ARG A 39 -10.05 -8.78 6.68
CA ARG A 39 -10.29 -10.25 6.76
C ARG A 39 -9.29 -10.99 7.64
N THR A 40 -8.00 -10.77 7.39
CA THR A 40 -6.93 -11.58 7.98
C THR A 40 -6.25 -10.93 9.18
N ARG A 41 -6.59 -9.68 9.50
CA ARG A 41 -5.99 -8.87 10.57
C ARG A 41 -4.46 -8.71 10.49
N ARG A 42 -3.85 -9.02 9.35
CA ARG A 42 -2.43 -8.77 9.05
C ARG A 42 -2.17 -7.27 8.92
N TRP A 43 -1.01 -6.81 9.39
CA TRP A 43 -0.55 -5.43 9.21
C TRP A 43 -0.20 -5.13 7.76
N VAL A 44 -0.72 -4.01 7.25
CA VAL A 44 -0.56 -3.56 5.87
C VAL A 44 -0.44 -2.03 5.81
N LEU A 45 0.00 -1.52 4.65
CA LEU A 45 -0.16 -0.12 4.26
C LEU A 45 -1.59 0.15 3.76
N PRO A 46 -2.09 1.40 3.90
CA PRO A 46 -3.41 1.75 3.40
C PRO A 46 -3.36 1.80 1.87
N LYS A 47 -4.30 1.13 1.20
CA LYS A 47 -4.17 0.88 -0.24
C LYS A 47 -5.48 0.52 -0.96
N GLY A 48 -5.59 1.00 -2.19
CA GLY A 48 -6.78 0.86 -3.03
C GLY A 48 -6.49 0.26 -4.41
N TRP A 49 -7.55 -0.10 -5.12
CA TRP A 49 -7.49 -0.51 -6.53
C TRP A 49 -7.39 0.70 -7.43
N ALA A 50 -6.60 0.62 -8.51
CA ALA A 50 -6.50 1.69 -9.48
C ALA A 50 -7.89 2.11 -10.01
N GLU A 51 -8.16 3.41 -9.99
CA GLU A 51 -9.41 4.01 -10.45
C GLU A 51 -9.19 4.81 -11.74
N PRO A 52 -10.08 4.72 -12.75
CA PRO A 52 -9.97 5.53 -13.95
C PRO A 52 -10.02 7.03 -13.64
N GLY A 53 -9.04 7.77 -14.15
CA GLY A 53 -9.01 9.25 -14.03
C GLY A 53 -8.44 9.79 -12.72
N LEU A 54 -7.95 8.93 -11.81
CA LEU A 54 -7.30 9.33 -10.57
C LEU A 54 -5.79 9.04 -10.62
N CYS A 55 -4.95 9.99 -10.22
CA CYS A 55 -3.52 9.74 -10.20
C CYS A 55 -3.16 8.72 -9.10
N PRO A 56 -2.13 7.88 -9.31
CA PRO A 56 -1.71 6.85 -8.34
C PRO A 56 -1.51 7.34 -6.90
N HIS A 57 -0.85 8.49 -6.74
CA HIS A 57 -0.56 9.07 -5.43
C HIS A 57 -1.81 9.71 -4.79
N GLU A 58 -2.73 10.25 -5.60
CA GLU A 58 -4.01 10.78 -5.12
C GLU A 58 -4.90 9.66 -4.58
N LEU A 59 -4.94 8.52 -5.28
CA LEU A 59 -5.62 7.32 -4.81
C LEU A 59 -5.00 6.81 -3.50
N ALA A 60 -3.66 6.74 -3.42
CA ALA A 60 -2.98 6.37 -2.18
C ALA A 60 -3.34 7.33 -1.01
N ALA A 61 -3.45 8.63 -1.27
CA ALA A 61 -3.87 9.61 -0.26
C ALA A 61 -5.34 9.44 0.16
N LYS A 62 -6.25 9.19 -0.81
CA LYS A 62 -7.66 8.89 -0.55
C LYS A 62 -7.79 7.68 0.38
N GLU A 63 -7.06 6.61 0.10
CA GLU A 63 -7.08 5.37 0.89
C GLU A 63 -6.49 5.58 2.30
N ALA A 64 -5.43 6.38 2.43
CA ALA A 64 -4.89 6.75 3.74
C ALA A 64 -5.91 7.50 4.60
N TYR A 65 -6.72 8.37 3.98
CA TYR A 65 -7.82 9.06 4.65
C TYR A 65 -8.96 8.10 5.02
N GLU A 66 -9.45 7.29 4.07
CA GLU A 66 -10.60 6.41 4.28
C GLU A 66 -10.30 5.30 5.28
N GLU A 67 -9.13 4.66 5.15
CA GLU A 67 -8.77 3.48 5.94
C GLU A 67 -8.17 3.83 7.32
N ALA A 68 -7.51 4.99 7.45
CA ALA A 68 -6.74 5.34 8.65
C ALA A 68 -6.92 6.79 9.15
N GLY A 69 -7.75 7.61 8.49
CA GLY A 69 -8.01 8.99 8.89
C GLY A 69 -6.82 9.93 8.71
N LEU A 70 -5.88 9.59 7.84
CA LEU A 70 -4.61 10.30 7.70
C LEU A 70 -4.70 11.46 6.70
N GLN A 71 -4.15 12.61 7.10
CA GLN A 71 -4.03 13.78 6.24
C GLN A 71 -2.61 14.35 6.31
N GLY A 72 -2.09 14.81 5.18
CA GLY A 72 -0.76 15.38 5.08
C GLY A 72 -0.29 15.56 3.65
N ARG A 73 1.01 15.75 3.48
CA ARG A 73 1.64 16.04 2.18
C ARG A 73 2.02 14.75 1.45
N MET A 74 1.38 14.52 0.31
CA MET A 74 1.65 13.37 -0.56
C MET A 74 2.83 13.67 -1.50
N GLU A 75 3.72 12.71 -1.68
CA GLU A 75 4.76 12.77 -2.71
C GLU A 75 4.29 12.02 -3.97
N PRO A 76 4.42 12.62 -5.17
CA PRO A 76 3.93 12.02 -6.42
C PRO A 76 4.85 10.91 -6.96
N LEU A 77 6.07 10.77 -6.42
CA LEU A 77 7.02 9.75 -6.82
C LEU A 77 6.91 8.53 -5.91
N ALA A 78 6.75 7.35 -6.52
CA ALA A 78 6.75 6.09 -5.78
C ALA A 78 8.15 5.77 -5.24
N VAL A 79 8.21 5.21 -4.03
CA VAL A 79 9.45 4.73 -3.40
C VAL A 79 9.78 3.28 -3.77
N GLY A 80 8.82 2.60 -4.38
CA GLY A 80 8.95 1.22 -4.81
C GLY A 80 7.58 0.60 -5.06
N GLU A 81 7.60 -0.70 -5.32
CA GLU A 81 6.40 -1.50 -5.42
C GLU A 81 6.62 -2.86 -4.77
N TYR A 82 5.53 -3.53 -4.42
CA TYR A 82 5.55 -4.91 -3.95
C TYR A 82 4.42 -5.74 -4.56
N HIS A 83 4.60 -7.05 -4.55
CA HIS A 83 3.68 -8.01 -5.16
C HIS A 83 3.05 -8.93 -4.12
N TYR A 84 1.80 -9.29 -4.35
CA TYR A 84 1.11 -10.33 -3.59
C TYR A 84 -0.09 -10.90 -4.36
N ASP A 85 -0.52 -12.09 -3.99
CA ASP A 85 -1.76 -12.67 -4.51
C ASP A 85 -2.95 -12.21 -3.67
N LYS A 86 -3.84 -11.44 -4.27
CA LYS A 86 -5.05 -10.95 -3.62
C LYS A 86 -6.17 -11.97 -3.77
N GLU A 87 -6.57 -12.57 -2.65
CA GLU A 87 -7.84 -13.31 -2.57
C GLU A 87 -9.01 -12.33 -2.73
N LEU A 88 -9.82 -12.57 -3.77
CA LEU A 88 -11.08 -11.89 -4.03
C LEU A 88 -12.20 -12.48 -3.15
N ARG A 89 -13.36 -11.80 -3.12
CA ARG A 89 -14.51 -12.27 -2.32
C ARG A 89 -15.05 -13.63 -2.75
N ASP A 90 -14.85 -14.00 -4.02
CA ASP A 90 -15.26 -15.27 -4.60
C ASP A 90 -14.21 -16.40 -4.47
N GLY A 91 -13.14 -16.15 -3.70
CA GLY A 91 -12.08 -17.13 -3.44
C GLY A 91 -11.01 -17.25 -4.53
N ARG A 92 -11.14 -16.50 -5.65
CA ARG A 92 -10.08 -16.44 -6.67
C ARG A 92 -8.91 -15.60 -6.19
N PHE A 93 -7.71 -15.95 -6.64
CA PHE A 93 -6.51 -15.16 -6.41
C PHE A 93 -6.15 -14.36 -7.67
N VAL A 94 -5.86 -13.08 -7.48
CA VAL A 94 -5.38 -12.18 -8.54
C VAL A 94 -3.98 -11.66 -8.15
N PRO A 95 -2.96 -11.89 -8.99
CA PRO A 95 -1.65 -11.28 -8.79
C PRO A 95 -1.80 -9.76 -8.80
N CYS A 96 -1.33 -9.10 -7.74
CA CYS A 96 -1.41 -7.65 -7.59
C CYS A 96 -0.02 -7.05 -7.49
N THR A 97 0.19 -5.95 -8.22
CA THR A 97 1.34 -5.06 -7.99
C THR A 97 0.85 -3.81 -7.27
N VAL A 98 1.54 -3.43 -6.19
CA VAL A 98 1.18 -2.30 -5.35
C VAL A 98 2.28 -1.24 -5.43
N GLY A 99 2.00 -0.08 -6.05
CA GLY A 99 2.91 1.06 -6.02
C GLY A 99 2.81 1.81 -4.69
N VAL A 100 3.95 2.13 -4.06
CA VAL A 100 4.01 2.73 -2.72
C VAL A 100 4.48 4.17 -2.81
N PHE A 101 3.71 5.11 -2.28
CA PHE A 101 3.98 6.55 -2.35
C PHE A 101 4.07 7.16 -0.95
N PRO A 102 5.09 8.00 -0.66
CA PRO A 102 5.21 8.66 0.64
C PRO A 102 4.03 9.60 0.94
N LEU A 103 3.54 9.51 2.18
CA LEU A 103 2.62 10.48 2.76
C LEU A 103 3.26 11.02 4.04
N TRP A 104 3.66 12.28 4.04
CA TRP A 104 4.13 12.98 5.24
C TRP A 104 2.91 13.39 6.07
N VAL A 105 2.60 12.61 7.10
CA VAL A 105 1.39 12.78 7.91
C VAL A 105 1.53 14.02 8.80
N GLU A 106 0.55 14.90 8.69
CA GLU A 106 0.41 16.11 9.51
C GLU A 106 -0.57 15.89 10.66
N ARG A 107 -1.63 15.10 10.41
CA ARG A 107 -2.63 14.73 11.43
C ARG A 107 -3.32 13.42 11.12
N GLN A 108 -3.82 12.80 12.17
CA GLN A 108 -4.81 11.73 12.11
C GLN A 108 -6.12 12.28 12.68
N LEU A 109 -7.23 12.06 11.99
CA LEU A 109 -8.56 12.48 12.44
C LEU A 109 -9.07 11.60 13.58
N ASP A 110 -9.96 12.15 14.42
CA ASP A 110 -10.61 11.38 15.50
C ASP A 110 -11.76 10.50 14.99
N ASP A 111 -12.36 10.89 13.87
CA ASP A 111 -13.43 10.17 13.16
C ASP A 111 -13.12 10.13 11.65
N TRP A 112 -13.26 8.94 11.05
CA TRP A 112 -12.97 8.69 9.64
C TRP A 112 -13.74 7.45 9.13
N PRO A 113 -13.91 7.29 7.80
CA PRO A 113 -14.87 6.33 7.23
C PRO A 113 -14.75 4.89 7.75
N GLU A 114 -13.53 4.36 7.86
CA GLU A 114 -13.32 2.95 8.28
C GLU A 114 -12.79 2.79 9.70
N ARG A 115 -12.94 3.80 10.56
CA ARG A 115 -12.38 3.78 11.94
C ARG A 115 -12.72 2.54 12.75
N ALA A 116 -13.94 2.01 12.59
CA ALA A 116 -14.41 0.84 13.33
C ALA A 116 -14.01 -0.50 12.70
N GLU A 117 -13.37 -0.50 11.53
CA GLU A 117 -13.10 -1.72 10.77
C GLU A 117 -11.68 -2.27 10.98
N ARG A 118 -10.76 -1.42 11.47
CA ARG A 118 -9.32 -1.70 11.46
C ARG A 118 -8.65 -1.21 12.75
N GLU A 119 -7.56 -1.87 13.10
CA GLU A 119 -6.64 -1.40 14.12
C GLU A 119 -5.51 -0.65 13.43
N THR A 120 -5.07 0.48 13.98
CA THR A 120 -3.95 1.29 13.47
C THR A 120 -2.83 1.33 14.51
N GLY A 121 -1.58 1.36 14.06
CA GLY A 121 -0.43 1.50 14.94
C GLY A 121 0.71 2.27 14.28
N TRP A 122 1.39 3.10 15.06
CA TRP A 122 2.64 3.75 14.67
C TRP A 122 3.82 2.88 15.11
N PHE A 123 4.73 2.62 14.19
CA PHE A 123 5.88 1.76 14.42
C PHE A 123 7.14 2.43 13.87
N SER A 124 8.30 2.12 14.44
CA SER A 124 9.56 2.38 13.74
C SER A 124 9.59 1.57 12.45
N LEU A 125 10.30 2.05 11.43
CA LEU A 125 10.45 1.33 10.15
C LEU A 125 10.98 -0.10 10.33
N ALA A 126 11.93 -0.28 11.25
CA ALA A 126 12.50 -1.59 11.55
C ALA A 126 11.51 -2.55 12.24
N ALA A 127 10.61 -2.03 13.08
CA ALA A 127 9.54 -2.84 13.68
C ALA A 127 8.46 -3.17 12.64
N ALA A 128 8.04 -2.18 11.85
CA ALA A 128 7.06 -2.35 10.77
C ALA A 128 7.50 -3.41 9.75
N ALA A 129 8.78 -3.41 9.36
CA ALA A 129 9.35 -4.41 8.47
C ALA A 129 9.21 -5.86 8.99
N LYS A 130 9.14 -6.07 10.31
CA LYS A 130 8.93 -7.40 10.92
C LYS A 130 7.46 -7.79 11.05
N LEU A 131 6.54 -6.83 10.95
CA LEU A 131 5.09 -7.02 11.13
C LEU A 131 4.36 -7.32 9.82
N VAL A 132 4.83 -6.75 8.71
CA VAL A 132 4.28 -7.02 7.38
C VAL A 132 4.68 -8.41 6.90
N ILE A 133 3.80 -9.08 6.15
CA ILE A 133 4.08 -10.45 5.68
C ILE A 133 4.72 -10.48 4.30
N GLU A 134 4.50 -9.43 3.49
CA GLU A 134 5.01 -9.35 2.13
C GLU A 134 6.53 -9.05 2.16
N PRO A 135 7.40 -9.96 1.67
CA PRO A 135 8.84 -9.80 1.81
C PRO A 135 9.39 -8.54 1.13
N GLU A 136 8.85 -8.19 -0.04
CA GLU A 136 9.23 -6.97 -0.77
C GLU A 136 8.85 -5.70 0.00
N LEU A 137 7.70 -5.69 0.68
CA LEU A 137 7.30 -4.57 1.55
C LEU A 137 8.18 -4.50 2.79
N SER A 138 8.54 -5.64 3.38
CA SER A 138 9.47 -5.71 4.52
C SER A 138 10.82 -5.07 4.17
N VAL A 139 11.37 -5.41 3.00
CA VAL A 139 12.62 -4.83 2.49
C VAL A 139 12.46 -3.33 2.23
N LEU A 140 11.38 -2.91 1.56
CA LEU A 140 11.09 -1.51 1.29
C LEU A 140 11.06 -0.68 2.58
N LEU A 141 10.34 -1.14 3.62
CA LEU A 141 10.27 -0.46 4.91
C LEU A 141 11.62 -0.40 5.62
N ARG A 142 12.36 -1.52 5.64
CA ARG A 142 13.67 -1.60 6.30
C ARG A 142 14.70 -0.67 5.64
N ASP A 143 14.64 -0.53 4.33
CA ASP A 143 15.65 0.17 3.54
C ASP A 143 15.26 1.61 3.20
N TYR A 144 14.02 2.03 3.53
CA TYR A 144 13.55 3.40 3.34
C TYR A 144 14.39 4.43 4.12
N ARG A 145 14.82 5.49 3.43
CA ARG A 145 15.58 6.62 3.97
C ARG A 145 15.00 7.93 3.44
N VAL A 146 15.24 9.01 4.19
CA VAL A 146 14.81 10.39 3.89
C VAL A 146 15.95 11.22 3.38
#